data_AF-A0A352PT10-F1
#
_entry.id   AF-A0A352PT10-F1
#
_cell.length_a   1.000
_cell.length_b   1.000
_cell.length_c   1.000
_cell.angle_alpha   90.00
_cell.angle_beta   90.00
_cell.angle_gamma   90.00
#
_symmetry.space_group_name_H-M   'P 1'
#
loop_
_entity.id
_entity.type
_entity.pdbx_description
1 polymer ?
#
loop_
_entity_poly.entity_id
_entity_poly.type
_entity_poly.pdbx_seq_one_letter_code
_entity_poly.pdbx_strand_id
1 'polypeptide(L)'
;MPNEESNLRCAWMGLFRATTADPWEWVSGESASYLNWRPAGEGPSWPEPTGETAGVMYINDSGKTIPMGRWGDTYYNGLEPFNAIYEVAPASVPEPGTMLLLSAGLIGLGVTRKRFKTS
;
A
#
# COMPACT_ATOMS: atom_id res chain seq x y z
N MET A 1 7.67 -28.69 -18.12
CA MET A 1 6.89 -27.52 -18.60
C MET A 1 7.37 -26.34 -17.78
N PRO A 2 7.74 -25.20 -18.38
CA PRO A 2 8.19 -24.06 -17.59
C PRO A 2 6.99 -23.46 -16.86
N ASN A 3 7.02 -23.57 -15.52
CA ASN A 3 6.51 -22.61 -14.53
C ASN A 3 5.27 -21.81 -14.96
N GLU A 4 4.09 -22.37 -14.67
CA GLU A 4 2.90 -21.55 -14.44
C GLU A 4 3.21 -20.67 -13.23
N GLU A 5 3.66 -19.44 -13.49
CA GLU A 5 3.59 -18.39 -12.49
C GLU A 5 2.17 -18.42 -11.93
N SER A 6 2.05 -18.63 -10.62
CA SER A 6 0.80 -18.46 -9.92
C SER A 6 0.36 -17.03 -10.18
N ASN A 7 -0.48 -16.82 -11.20
CA ASN A 7 -1.07 -15.54 -11.50
C ASN A 7 -1.98 -15.20 -10.32
N LEU A 8 -1.41 -14.51 -9.33
CA LEU A 8 -2.10 -14.13 -8.11
C LEU A 8 -3.28 -13.26 -8.52
N ARG A 9 -4.49 -13.80 -8.34
CA ARG A 9 -5.73 -13.24 -8.87
C ARG A 9 -6.14 -11.95 -8.16
N CYS A 10 -5.65 -11.78 -6.94
CA CYS A 10 -6.00 -10.67 -6.10
C CYS A 10 -4.76 -10.00 -5.48
N ALA A 11 -4.92 -8.74 -5.10
CA ALA A 11 -3.93 -7.98 -4.36
C ALA A 11 -4.53 -7.46 -3.06
N TRP A 12 -3.81 -7.62 -1.94
CA TRP A 12 -4.16 -6.92 -0.70
C TRP A 12 -3.99 -5.41 -0.91
N MET A 13 -4.98 -4.65 -0.44
CA MET A 13 -5.07 -3.22 -0.72
C MET A 13 -4.90 -2.34 0.52
N GLY A 14 -4.63 -2.91 1.69
CA GLY A 14 -4.59 -2.14 2.93
C GLY A 14 -5.94 -2.04 3.65
N LEU A 15 -7.02 -2.63 3.11
CA LEU A 15 -8.32 -2.67 3.76
C LEU A 15 -8.36 -3.86 4.74
N PHE A 16 -8.74 -3.63 5.99
CA PHE A 16 -8.84 -4.70 6.99
C PHE A 16 -9.93 -4.40 8.03
N ARG A 17 -10.22 -5.39 8.87
CA ARG A 17 -11.04 -5.26 10.09
C ARG A 17 -10.50 -6.20 11.16
N ALA A 18 -10.57 -5.83 12.44
CA ALA A 18 -10.03 -6.67 13.51
C ALA A 18 -10.82 -7.98 13.67
N THR A 19 -12.15 -7.89 13.61
CA THR A 19 -13.07 -9.03 13.61
C THR A 19 -14.15 -8.85 12.54
N THR A 20 -14.89 -9.90 12.22
CA THR A 20 -16.01 -9.81 11.26
C THR A 20 -17.15 -8.90 11.72
N ALA A 21 -17.22 -8.56 13.01
CA ALA A 21 -18.19 -7.63 13.56
C ALA A 21 -17.75 -6.16 13.49
N ASP A 22 -16.46 -5.91 13.26
CA ASP A 22 -15.90 -4.56 13.19
C ASP A 22 -16.09 -3.95 11.78
N PRO A 23 -16.18 -2.61 11.69
CA PRO A 23 -16.17 -1.93 10.40
C PRO A 23 -14.84 -2.10 9.68
N TRP A 24 -14.87 -1.96 8.35
CA TRP A 24 -13.66 -1.93 7.53
C TRP A 24 -12.91 -0.61 7.69
N GLU A 25 -11.59 -0.69 7.79
CA GLU A 25 -10.67 0.42 7.94
C GLU A 25 -9.44 0.25 7.02
N TRP A 26 -8.84 1.37 6.60
CA TRP A 26 -7.56 1.33 5.91
C TRP A 26 -6.42 1.24 6.91
N VAL A 27 -5.32 0.58 6.57
CA VAL A 27 -4.09 0.53 7.39
C VAL A 27 -3.46 1.92 7.63
N SER A 28 -3.83 2.93 6.85
CA SER A 28 -3.48 4.33 7.10
C SER A 28 -4.24 4.96 8.27
N GLY A 29 -5.31 4.32 8.76
CA GLY A 29 -6.24 4.87 9.75
C GLY A 29 -7.35 5.74 9.15
N GLU A 30 -7.39 5.90 7.82
CA GLU A 30 -8.48 6.59 7.14
C GLU A 30 -9.77 5.75 7.13
N SER A 31 -10.92 6.42 7.25
CA SER A 31 -12.21 5.76 7.13
C SER A 31 -12.47 5.28 5.70
N ALA A 32 -12.93 4.04 5.54
CA ALA A 32 -13.31 3.47 4.24
C ALA A 32 -14.64 4.04 3.73
N SER A 33 -14.60 5.25 3.15
CA SER A 33 -15.78 5.96 2.62
C SER A 33 -16.24 5.49 1.24
N TYR A 34 -15.35 4.81 0.50
CA TYR A 34 -15.65 4.17 -0.78
C TYR A 34 -15.45 2.66 -0.64
N LEU A 35 -16.42 1.89 -1.16
CA LEU A 35 -16.40 0.44 -1.14
C LEU A 35 -16.81 -0.09 -2.52
N ASN A 36 -16.01 -0.99 -3.10
CA ASN A 36 -16.29 -1.59 -4.42
C ASN A 36 -16.41 -3.11 -4.36
N TRP A 37 -17.16 -3.61 -3.38
CA TRP A 37 -17.41 -5.04 -3.19
C TRP A 37 -17.95 -5.73 -4.46
N ARG A 38 -17.51 -6.97 -4.68
CA ARG A 38 -18.18 -7.87 -5.62
C ARG A 38 -19.65 -8.07 -5.20
N PRO A 39 -20.58 -8.28 -6.13
CA PRO A 39 -21.94 -8.68 -5.79
C PRO A 39 -21.97 -9.94 -4.92
N ALA A 40 -22.91 -10.00 -3.97
CA ALA A 40 -23.10 -11.18 -3.14
C ALA A 40 -23.40 -12.41 -4.03
N GLY A 41 -22.80 -13.56 -3.70
CA GLY A 41 -22.95 -14.79 -4.49
C GLY A 41 -22.09 -14.88 -5.76
N GLU A 42 -21.38 -13.81 -6.16
CA GLU A 42 -20.45 -13.86 -7.32
C GLU A 42 -19.04 -14.22 -6.87
N GLY A 43 -18.66 -15.49 -6.91
CA GLY A 43 -17.33 -15.97 -6.53
C GLY A 43 -17.35 -17.47 -6.27
N PRO A 44 -16.18 -18.12 -6.03
CA PRO A 44 -16.19 -19.53 -5.69
C PRO A 44 -17.07 -19.70 -4.46
N SER A 45 -18.08 -20.56 -4.60
CA SER A 45 -19.11 -20.89 -3.63
C SER A 45 -18.49 -21.58 -2.42
N TRP A 46 -17.68 -20.86 -1.67
CA TRP A 46 -17.25 -21.25 -0.35
C TRP A 46 -18.31 -20.70 0.62
N PRO A 47 -18.76 -21.50 1.60
CA PRO A 47 -19.60 -20.96 2.66
C PRO A 47 -18.86 -19.75 3.23
N GLU A 48 -19.50 -18.58 3.24
CA GLU A 48 -18.90 -17.34 3.73
C GLU A 48 -18.24 -17.62 5.08
N PRO A 49 -16.91 -17.61 5.17
CA PRO A 49 -16.29 -18.02 6.40
C PRO A 49 -16.29 -16.88 7.40
N THR A 50 -16.66 -17.21 8.64
CA THR A 50 -16.31 -16.41 9.80
C THR A 50 -14.78 -16.32 9.89
N GLY A 51 -14.20 -15.13 9.70
CA GLY A 51 -12.77 -14.89 9.88
C GLY A 51 -12.05 -14.20 8.71
N GLU A 52 -12.76 -13.83 7.64
CA GLU A 52 -12.19 -13.02 6.56
C GLU A 52 -12.07 -11.54 6.99
N THR A 53 -10.85 -11.11 7.28
CA THR A 53 -10.53 -9.81 7.88
C THR A 53 -9.67 -8.93 6.98
N ALA A 54 -9.27 -9.42 5.81
CA ALA A 54 -8.43 -8.70 4.85
C ALA A 54 -9.21 -8.41 3.55
N GLY A 55 -9.22 -7.16 3.11
CA GLY A 55 -9.81 -6.76 1.84
C GLY A 55 -8.79 -6.85 0.71
N VAL A 56 -9.21 -7.43 -0.41
CA VAL A 56 -8.39 -7.64 -1.60
C VAL A 56 -9.08 -7.13 -2.87
N MET A 57 -8.31 -6.66 -3.84
CA MET A 57 -8.77 -6.26 -5.17
C MET A 57 -8.53 -7.41 -6.14
N TYR A 58 -9.51 -7.77 -6.96
CA TYR A 58 -9.27 -8.68 -8.08
C TYR A 58 -8.51 -7.93 -9.19
N ILE A 59 -7.28 -8.35 -9.45
CA ILE A 59 -6.38 -7.73 -10.45
C ILE A 59 -6.12 -8.66 -11.64
N ASN A 60 -6.53 -9.93 -11.55
CA ASN A 60 -6.57 -10.86 -12.66
C ASN A 60 -7.72 -11.86 -12.42
N ASP A 61 -8.41 -12.19 -13.50
CA ASP A 61 -9.59 -13.03 -13.46
C ASP A 61 -9.26 -14.53 -13.63
N SER A 62 -8.17 -14.90 -14.32
CA SER A 62 -7.85 -16.31 -14.63
C SER A 62 -9.08 -17.13 -15.07
N GLY A 63 -10.02 -16.50 -15.80
CA GLY A 63 -11.26 -17.09 -16.31
C GLY A 63 -12.40 -17.30 -15.29
N LYS A 64 -12.48 -16.53 -14.20
CA LYS A 64 -13.67 -16.49 -13.33
C LYS A 64 -14.66 -15.42 -13.84
N THR A 65 -15.76 -15.22 -13.14
CA THR A 65 -16.85 -14.32 -13.55
C THR A 65 -16.81 -12.97 -12.84
N ILE A 66 -15.78 -12.69 -12.03
CA ILE A 66 -15.73 -11.47 -11.22
C ILE A 66 -15.05 -10.37 -12.04
N PRO A 67 -15.71 -9.21 -12.27
CA PRO A 67 -15.07 -8.08 -12.94
C PRO A 67 -13.81 -7.62 -12.20
N MET A 68 -12.74 -7.35 -12.96
CA MET A 68 -11.51 -6.77 -12.42
C MET A 68 -11.79 -5.46 -11.68
N GLY A 69 -11.03 -5.19 -10.61
CA GLY A 69 -11.19 -4.02 -9.75
C GLY A 69 -12.28 -4.15 -8.68
N ARG A 70 -13.11 -5.20 -8.71
CA ARG A 70 -14.02 -5.54 -7.60
C ARG A 70 -13.23 -6.02 -6.39
N TRP A 71 -13.85 -5.88 -5.22
CA TRP A 71 -13.25 -6.25 -3.95
C TRP A 71 -13.84 -7.54 -3.42
N GLY A 72 -13.00 -8.32 -2.73
CA GLY A 72 -13.42 -9.45 -1.92
C GLY A 72 -12.73 -9.38 -0.57
N ASP A 73 -13.24 -10.11 0.40
CA ASP A 73 -12.57 -10.39 1.65
C ASP A 73 -11.86 -11.74 1.58
N THR A 74 -10.85 -11.89 2.43
CA THR A 74 -10.09 -13.13 2.59
C THR A 74 -9.50 -13.20 4.00
N TYR A 75 -8.90 -14.34 4.33
CA TYR A 75 -8.25 -14.56 5.62
C TYR A 75 -6.95 -13.79 5.72
N TYR A 76 -6.76 -13.11 6.85
CA TYR A 76 -5.49 -12.51 7.24
C TYR A 76 -4.56 -13.58 7.83
N ASN A 77 -4.17 -14.59 7.05
CA ASN A 77 -3.24 -15.63 7.52
C ASN A 77 -1.80 -15.44 7.02
N GLY A 78 -1.58 -14.63 5.97
CA GLY A 78 -0.23 -14.29 5.49
C GLY A 78 0.61 -15.47 4.99
N LEU A 79 -0.01 -16.63 4.77
CA LEU A 79 0.67 -17.89 4.42
C LEU A 79 0.68 -18.19 2.92
N GLU A 80 -0.10 -17.46 2.11
CA GLU A 80 -0.08 -17.58 0.65
C GLU A 80 0.66 -16.41 0.02
N PRO A 81 1.44 -16.59 -1.07
CA PRO A 81 1.99 -15.47 -1.80
C PRO A 81 0.85 -14.57 -2.30
N PHE A 82 0.87 -13.29 -1.95
CA PHE A 82 -0.14 -12.31 -2.36
C PHE A 82 0.52 -11.11 -3.04
N ASN A 83 -0.15 -10.54 -4.04
CA ASN A 83 0.19 -9.22 -4.54
C ASN A 83 -0.25 -8.19 -3.48
N ALA A 84 0.47 -7.08 -3.34
CA ALA A 84 0.10 -6.00 -2.43
C ALA A 84 0.18 -4.65 -3.13
N ILE A 85 -0.81 -3.80 -2.88
CA ILE A 85 -0.77 -2.39 -3.24
C ILE A 85 -0.20 -1.64 -2.03
N TYR A 86 0.84 -0.84 -2.26
CA TYR A 86 1.46 -0.04 -1.22
C TYR A 86 1.71 1.37 -1.74
N GLU A 87 1.62 2.34 -0.84
CA GLU A 87 1.95 3.73 -1.13
C GLU A 87 3.44 3.96 -0.89
N VAL A 88 4.10 4.63 -1.82
CA VAL A 88 5.49 5.09 -1.65
C VAL A 88 5.43 6.54 -1.22
N ALA A 89 5.88 6.82 0.01
CA ALA A 89 6.00 8.19 0.48
C ALA A 89 6.92 8.97 -0.49
N PRO A 90 6.54 10.20 -0.89
CA PRO A 90 7.43 11.02 -1.68
C PRO A 90 8.73 11.23 -0.91
N ALA A 91 9.87 11.23 -1.63
CA ALA A 91 11.13 11.58 -1.02
C ALA A 91 11.00 12.96 -0.36
N SER A 92 11.43 13.09 0.90
CA SER A 92 11.42 14.36 1.60
C SER A 92 12.35 15.34 0.87
N VAL A 93 11.76 16.29 0.15
CA VAL A 93 12.51 17.44 -0.37
C VAL A 93 12.90 18.30 0.84
N PRO A 94 14.18 18.65 1.03
CA PRO A 94 14.56 19.52 2.14
C PRO A 94 13.77 20.83 2.08
N GLU A 95 13.24 21.27 3.22
CA GLU A 95 12.47 22.51 3.26
C GLU A 95 13.31 23.69 2.73
N PRO A 96 12.68 24.73 2.13
CA PRO A 96 13.41 25.91 1.65
C PRO A 96 14.31 26.54 2.72
N GLY A 97 13.90 26.50 3.99
CA GLY A 97 14.70 26.95 5.13
C GLY A 97 15.96 26.12 5.37
N THR A 98 15.88 24.80 5.24
CA THR A 98 17.03 23.88 5.36
C THR A 98 18.06 24.15 4.25
N MET A 99 17.58 24.38 3.02
CA MET A 99 18.45 24.73 1.89
C MET A 99 19.11 26.10 2.07
N LEU A 100 18.39 27.08 2.63
CA LEU A 100 18.93 28.40 2.92
C LEU A 100 20.01 28.36 4.03
N LEU A 101 19.76 27.64 5.12
CA LEU A 101 20.74 27.44 6.19
C LEU A 101 21.99 26.70 5.70
N LEU A 102 21.82 25.64 4.90
CA LEU A 102 22.92 24.88 4.34
C LEU A 102 23.79 25.75 3.43
N SER A 103 23.16 26.51 2.52
CA SER A 103 23.87 27.40 1.61
C SER A 103 24.59 28.54 2.35
N ALA A 104 23.93 29.17 3.33
CA ALA A 104 24.56 30.19 4.18
C ALA A 104 25.75 29.63 4.98
N GLY A 105 25.62 28.42 5.53
CA GLY A 105 26.69 27.75 6.27
C GLY A 105 27.91 27.43 5.41
N LEU A 106 27.71 26.93 4.18
CA LEU A 106 28.79 26.66 3.23
C LEU A 106 29.52 27.93 2.81
N ILE A 107 28.79 29.03 2.57
CA ILE A 107 29.39 30.34 2.26
C ILE A 107 30.23 30.84 3.43
N GLY A 108 29.69 30.81 4.65
CA GLY A 108 30.40 31.23 5.86
C GLY A 108 31.69 30.43 6.09
N LEU A 109 31.66 29.12 5.87
CA LEU A 109 32.82 28.23 5.98
C LEU A 109 33.89 28.53 4.92
N GLY A 110 33.48 28.87 3.69
CA GLY A 110 34.39 29.26 2.62
C GLY A 110 35.10 30.58 2.89
N VAL A 111 34.37 31.58 3.41
CA VAL A 111 34.92 32.90 3.75
C VAL A 111 35.91 32.81 4.91
N THR A 112 35.58 32.06 5.96
CA THR A 112 36.50 31.84 7.10
C THR A 112 37.78 31.13 6.65
N ARG A 113 37.68 30.05 5.88
CA ARG A 113 38.87 29.34 5.35
C ARG A 113 39.79 30.21 4.50
N LYS A 114 39.25 31.15 3.72
CA LYS A 114 40.07 32.12 2.96
C LYS A 114 40.85 33.05 3.89
N ARG A 115 40.21 33.57 4.95
CA ARG A 115 40.87 34.48 5.91
C ARG A 115 42.04 33.83 6.65
N PHE A 116 41.95 32.55 6.98
CA PHE A 116 43.04 31.83 7.67
C PHE A 116 44.19 31.40 6.75
N LYS A 117 44.03 31.46 5.42
CA LYS A 117 45.11 31.16 4.45
C LYS A 117 45.92 32.39 4.04
N THR A 118 45.47 33.59 4.37
CA THR A 118 46.10 34.88 4.01
C THR A 118 46.71 35.61 5.20
N SER A 119 46.91 34.94 6.34
CA SER A 119 47.58 35.50 7.52
C SER A 119 48.90 34.81 7.81
#